data_AF-R7XRR7-F1
#
_entry.id   AF-R7XRR7-F1
#
_cell.length_a   1.000
_cell.length_b   1.000
_cell.length_c   1.000
_cell.angle_alpha   90.00
_cell.angle_beta   90.00
_cell.angle_gamma   90.00
#
_symmetry.space_group_name_H-M   'P 1'
#
loop_
_entity.id
_entity.type
_entity.pdbx_description
1 polymer ?
#
loop_
_entity_poly.entity_id
_entity_poly.type
_entity_poly.pdbx_seq_one_letter_code
_entity_poly.pdbx_strand_id
1 'polypeptide(L)'
;MDEDLEGAEFRECNLNNTRLTGVIMQGAVIDGLVTNLVVNGVEVMEYVEAELDRRHPVRRLIRSDDLADVRRGWRQLRTDWAATVARMGQSLGIEYESVNDEWSAVQTLRHLVFVHDSWFRRCCLGSTDLFTPMGLGIESVPGREEQGLDPSADPTLEEVLAIRDEQAAELARWLHAVTSEQLQ
;
A
#
# COMPACT_ATOMS: atom_id res chain seq x y z
N MET A 1 14.73 -33.06 16.31
CA MET A 1 13.31 -33.44 16.27
C MET A 1 12.74 -32.66 15.11
N ASP A 2 12.06 -33.32 14.19
CA ASP A 2 11.38 -32.61 13.12
C ASP A 2 10.15 -31.93 13.73
N GLU A 3 10.07 -30.61 13.59
CA GLU A 3 8.92 -29.84 14.06
C GLU A 3 7.85 -29.85 12.97
N ASP A 4 6.60 -30.07 13.36
CA ASP A 4 5.45 -29.94 12.48
C ASP A 4 4.92 -28.51 12.54
N LEU A 5 4.90 -27.85 11.39
CA LEU A 5 4.44 -26.47 11.21
C LEU A 5 3.19 -26.42 10.31
N GLU A 6 2.43 -27.51 10.20
CA GLU A 6 1.17 -27.51 9.47
C GLU A 6 0.22 -26.42 9.99
N GLY A 7 -0.29 -25.59 9.07
CA GLY A 7 -1.17 -24.47 9.40
C GLY A 7 -0.50 -23.27 10.09
N ALA A 8 0.83 -23.25 10.19
CA ALA A 8 1.54 -22.11 10.77
C ALA A 8 1.37 -20.83 9.93
N GLU A 9 1.12 -19.72 10.61
CA GLU A 9 1.06 -18.38 10.03
C GLU A 9 2.19 -17.51 10.61
N PHE A 10 2.93 -16.84 9.74
CA PHE A 10 4.01 -15.92 10.11
C PHE A 10 3.63 -14.50 9.64
N ARG A 11 3.10 -13.68 10.56
CA ARG A 11 2.65 -12.31 10.27
C ARG A 11 3.71 -11.28 10.67
N GLU A 12 3.96 -10.30 9.82
CA GLU A 12 4.94 -9.21 10.04
C GLU A 12 6.35 -9.71 10.43
N CYS A 13 6.73 -10.90 9.95
CA CYS A 13 8.00 -11.54 10.30
C CYS A 13 9.12 -11.18 9.30
N ASN A 14 10.32 -10.96 9.82
CA ASN A 14 11.52 -10.81 8.98
C ASN A 14 12.10 -12.18 8.64
N LEU A 15 11.96 -12.60 7.37
CA LEU A 15 12.50 -13.85 6.83
C LEU A 15 13.69 -13.63 5.87
N ASN A 16 14.39 -12.50 6.01
CA ASN A 16 15.55 -12.19 5.18
C ASN A 16 16.63 -13.26 5.36
N ASN A 17 17.16 -13.75 4.23
CA ASN A 17 18.22 -14.78 4.18
C ASN A 17 17.82 -16.13 4.81
N THR A 18 16.53 -16.42 5.00
CA THR A 18 16.05 -17.73 5.47
C THR A 18 16.22 -18.80 4.39
N ARG A 19 16.59 -20.02 4.80
CA ARG A 19 16.69 -21.20 3.91
C ARG A 19 15.80 -22.33 4.43
N LEU A 20 14.86 -22.76 3.58
CA LEU A 20 13.99 -23.90 3.84
C LEU A 20 14.56 -25.12 3.10
N THR A 21 15.15 -26.08 3.83
CA THR A 21 15.81 -27.27 3.25
C THR A 21 15.11 -28.53 3.69
N GLY A 22 14.72 -29.40 2.75
CA GLY A 22 14.02 -30.65 3.05
C GLY A 22 12.58 -30.47 3.56
N VAL A 23 11.97 -29.30 3.31
CA VAL A 23 10.61 -28.98 3.77
C VAL A 23 9.53 -29.60 2.88
N ILE A 24 8.38 -29.89 3.48
CA ILE A 24 7.14 -30.19 2.75
C ILE A 24 6.31 -28.90 2.72
N MET A 25 6.16 -28.30 1.54
CA MET A 25 5.37 -27.08 1.35
C MET A 25 4.24 -27.35 0.34
N GLN A 26 3.05 -27.64 0.85
CA GLN A 26 1.84 -27.84 0.05
C GLN A 26 0.81 -26.80 0.48
N GLY A 27 0.25 -26.05 -0.47
CA GLY A 27 -0.69 -24.97 -0.17
C GLY A 27 -0.09 -23.75 0.54
N ALA A 28 1.24 -23.61 0.54
CA ALA A 28 1.91 -22.44 1.12
C ALA A 28 1.57 -21.16 0.34
N VAL A 29 1.19 -20.11 1.07
CA VAL A 29 0.95 -18.77 0.53
C VAL A 29 2.00 -17.84 1.10
N ILE A 30 2.60 -17.02 0.24
CA ILE A 30 3.60 -16.01 0.62
C ILE A 30 3.10 -14.68 0.08
N ASP A 31 2.86 -13.73 0.99
CA ASP A 31 2.46 -12.37 0.68
C ASP A 31 3.35 -11.39 1.46
N GLY A 32 3.76 -10.30 0.82
CA GLY A 32 4.64 -9.29 1.40
C GLY A 32 5.70 -8.76 0.42
N LEU A 33 6.75 -8.15 0.97
CA LEU A 33 7.92 -7.73 0.19
C LEU A 33 8.79 -8.96 -0.10
N VAL A 34 8.48 -9.66 -1.18
CA VAL A 34 9.21 -10.86 -1.60
C VAL A 34 10.13 -10.50 -2.77
N THR A 35 11.43 -10.72 -2.59
CA THR A 35 12.44 -10.54 -3.65
C THR A 35 13.40 -11.71 -3.64
N ASN A 36 13.97 -12.02 -4.82
CA ASN A 36 14.98 -13.08 -4.98
C ASN A 36 14.55 -14.45 -4.42
N LEU A 37 13.25 -14.79 -4.54
CA LEU A 37 12.70 -16.05 -4.05
C LEU A 37 13.14 -17.20 -4.97
N VAL A 38 13.75 -18.22 -4.37
CA VAL A 38 14.17 -19.43 -5.06
C VAL A 38 13.35 -20.63 -4.61
N VAL A 39 12.63 -21.26 -5.53
CA VAL A 39 11.83 -22.47 -5.27
C VAL A 39 12.50 -23.65 -5.99
N ASN A 40 12.91 -24.68 -5.24
CA ASN A 40 13.59 -25.86 -5.78
C ASN A 40 14.81 -25.54 -6.68
N GLY A 41 15.55 -24.47 -6.35
CA GLY A 41 16.73 -24.03 -7.11
C GLY A 41 16.44 -23.09 -8.29
N VAL A 42 15.18 -22.71 -8.52
CA VAL A 42 14.75 -21.78 -9.58
C VAL A 42 14.34 -20.46 -8.97
N GLU A 43 14.93 -19.35 -9.42
CA GLU A 43 14.47 -17.99 -9.09
C GLU A 43 13.14 -17.73 -9.81
N VAL A 44 12.11 -17.31 -9.08
CA VAL A 44 10.75 -17.21 -9.62
C VAL A 44 10.21 -15.78 -9.72
N MET A 45 10.92 -14.77 -9.21
CA MET A 45 10.37 -13.42 -9.11
C MET A 45 10.17 -12.75 -10.47
N GLU A 46 10.95 -13.08 -11.50
CA GLU A 46 10.69 -12.54 -12.85
C GLU A 46 9.31 -12.97 -13.38
N TYR A 47 8.96 -14.26 -13.21
CA TYR A 47 7.65 -14.77 -13.59
C TYR A 47 6.53 -14.13 -12.76
N VAL A 48 6.74 -14.00 -11.44
CA VAL A 48 5.76 -13.39 -10.53
C VAL A 48 5.52 -11.92 -10.88
N GLU A 49 6.56 -11.12 -11.10
CA GLU A 49 6.43 -9.71 -11.50
C GLU A 49 5.73 -9.57 -12.86
N ALA A 50 6.08 -10.41 -13.85
CA ALA A 50 5.41 -10.41 -15.14
C ALA A 50 3.91 -10.75 -15.02
N GLU A 51 3.56 -11.70 -14.16
CA GLU A 51 2.17 -12.07 -13.89
C GLU A 51 1.41 -10.98 -13.13
N LEU A 52 2.07 -10.32 -12.17
CA LEU A 52 1.51 -9.16 -11.46
C LEU A 52 1.24 -8.01 -12.42
N ASP A 53 2.17 -7.71 -13.32
CA ASP A 53 2.01 -6.67 -14.34
C ASP A 53 0.92 -7.03 -15.36
N ARG A 54 0.76 -8.31 -15.69
CA ARG A 54 -0.35 -8.79 -16.54
C ARG A 54 -1.71 -8.62 -15.87
N ARG A 55 -1.82 -8.93 -14.58
CA ARG A 55 -3.05 -8.79 -13.78
C ARG A 55 -3.38 -7.33 -13.45
N HIS A 56 -2.34 -6.53 -13.21
CA HIS A 56 -2.45 -5.14 -12.79
C HIS A 56 -1.59 -4.23 -13.70
N PRO A 57 -2.03 -3.95 -14.94
CA PRO A 57 -1.24 -3.20 -15.91
C PRO A 57 -0.83 -1.79 -15.45
N VAL A 58 -1.56 -1.20 -14.50
CA VAL A 58 -1.24 0.09 -13.90
C VAL A 58 0.12 0.09 -13.19
N ARG A 59 0.60 -1.06 -12.71
CA ARG A 59 1.93 -1.21 -12.06
C ARG A 59 3.04 -0.72 -12.98
N ARG A 60 2.98 -1.08 -14.26
CA ARG A 60 3.98 -0.65 -15.27
C ARG A 60 3.97 0.85 -15.49
N LEU A 61 2.80 1.48 -15.45
CA LEU A 61 2.65 2.92 -15.67
C LEU A 61 3.21 3.72 -14.48
N ILE A 62 2.96 3.27 -13.25
CA ILE A 62 3.41 3.97 -12.04
C ILE A 62 4.93 3.83 -11.85
N ARG A 63 5.54 2.74 -12.36
CA ARG A 63 6.99 2.51 -12.32
C ARG A 63 7.74 3.08 -13.53
N SER A 64 7.05 3.74 -14.46
CA SER A 64 7.65 4.28 -15.68
C SER A 64 8.51 5.51 -15.37
N ASP A 65 9.58 5.69 -16.12
CA ASP A 65 10.38 6.91 -16.17
C ASP A 65 9.81 7.96 -17.14
N ASP A 66 8.75 7.63 -17.87
CA ASP A 66 7.98 8.58 -18.68
C ASP A 66 6.86 9.22 -17.85
N LEU A 67 6.95 10.54 -17.67
CA LEU A 67 5.95 11.34 -16.98
C LEU A 67 4.54 11.22 -17.60
N ALA A 68 4.44 11.00 -18.91
CA ALA A 68 3.15 10.76 -19.57
C ALA A 68 2.51 9.45 -19.11
N ASP A 69 3.33 8.40 -18.95
CA ASP A 69 2.89 7.11 -18.42
C ASP A 69 2.50 7.23 -16.95
N VAL A 70 3.30 7.92 -16.12
CA VAL A 70 2.96 8.15 -14.70
C VAL A 70 1.63 8.91 -14.58
N ARG A 71 1.43 9.97 -15.37
CA ARG A 71 0.15 10.71 -15.43
C ARG A 71 -1.02 9.82 -15.89
N ARG A 72 -0.78 8.88 -16.80
CA ARG A 72 -1.79 7.89 -17.22
C ARG A 72 -2.09 6.89 -16.09
N GLY A 73 -1.06 6.38 -15.43
CA GLY A 73 -1.17 5.46 -14.30
C GLY A 73 -1.95 6.08 -13.15
N TRP A 74 -1.66 7.34 -12.82
CA TRP A 74 -2.39 8.10 -11.81
C TRP A 74 -3.89 8.24 -12.14
N ARG A 75 -4.24 8.59 -13.38
CA ARG A 75 -5.66 8.67 -13.79
C ARG A 75 -6.36 7.33 -13.69
N GLN A 76 -5.71 6.24 -14.11
CA GLN A 76 -6.27 4.89 -14.00
C GLN A 76 -6.50 4.52 -12.54
N LEU A 77 -5.51 4.75 -11.66
CA LEU A 77 -5.62 4.48 -10.23
C LEU A 77 -6.77 5.26 -9.58
N ARG A 78 -6.98 6.52 -9.98
CA ARG A 78 -8.14 7.33 -9.53
C ARG A 78 -9.47 6.71 -9.97
N THR A 79 -9.58 6.26 -11.21
CA THR A 79 -10.78 5.56 -11.70
C THR A 79 -11.04 4.26 -10.93
N ASP A 80 -10.00 3.46 -10.68
CA ASP A 80 -10.13 2.18 -9.99
C ASP A 80 -10.54 2.37 -8.52
N TRP A 81 -10.00 3.39 -7.83
CA TRP A 81 -10.43 3.76 -6.49
C TRP A 81 -11.87 4.25 -6.44
N ALA A 82 -12.28 5.11 -7.38
CA ALA A 82 -13.66 5.56 -7.46
C ALA A 82 -14.64 4.39 -7.65
N ALA A 83 -14.29 3.41 -8.49
CA ALA A 83 -15.07 2.20 -8.66
C ALA A 83 -15.11 1.34 -7.39
N THR A 84 -14.00 1.23 -6.65
CA THR A 84 -13.94 0.51 -5.38
C THR A 84 -14.82 1.16 -4.31
N VAL A 85 -14.74 2.49 -4.15
CA VAL A 85 -15.60 3.25 -3.24
C VAL A 85 -17.07 3.11 -3.62
N ALA A 86 -17.40 3.22 -4.91
CA ALA A 86 -18.77 3.05 -5.38
C ALA A 86 -19.32 1.63 -5.11
N ARG A 87 -18.47 0.58 -5.17
CA ARG A 87 -18.87 -0.78 -4.77
C ARG A 87 -19.08 -0.89 -3.27
N MET A 88 -18.22 -0.29 -2.45
CA MET A 88 -18.39 -0.30 -0.99
C MET A 88 -19.70 0.37 -0.58
N GLY A 89 -20.05 1.50 -1.19
CA GLY A 89 -21.30 2.20 -0.93
C GLY A 89 -22.59 1.43 -1.28
N GLN A 90 -22.50 0.23 -1.88
CA GLN A 90 -23.66 -0.62 -2.16
C GLN A 90 -24.13 -1.41 -0.93
N SER A 91 -23.28 -1.56 0.09
CA SER A 91 -23.61 -2.27 1.33
C SER A 91 -23.23 -1.41 2.52
N LEU A 92 -24.22 -0.98 3.30
CA LEU A 92 -23.98 -0.09 4.44
C LEU A 92 -23.21 -0.82 5.55
N GLY A 93 -22.15 -0.21 6.06
CA GLY A 93 -21.40 -0.68 7.23
C GLY A 93 -20.17 -1.52 6.91
N ILE A 94 -20.04 -2.04 5.67
CA ILE A 94 -18.89 -2.87 5.28
C ILE A 94 -17.57 -2.10 5.34
N GLU A 95 -17.63 -0.77 5.24
CA GLU A 95 -16.48 0.12 5.28
C GLU A 95 -15.79 0.15 6.67
N TYR A 96 -16.50 -0.24 7.72
CA TYR A 96 -16.00 -0.34 9.10
C TYR A 96 -15.68 -1.78 9.52
N GLU A 97 -16.05 -2.78 8.73
CA GLU A 97 -15.78 -4.18 9.04
C GLU A 97 -14.31 -4.54 8.78
N SER A 98 -13.72 -5.27 9.72
CA SER A 98 -12.39 -5.88 9.59
C SER A 98 -12.54 -7.33 9.13
N VAL A 99 -11.62 -7.83 8.31
CA VAL A 99 -11.63 -9.22 7.80
C VAL A 99 -10.23 -9.80 7.95
N ASN A 100 -10.11 -11.04 8.45
CA ASN A 100 -8.83 -11.72 8.67
C ASN A 100 -7.83 -10.91 9.51
N ASP A 101 -8.31 -10.24 10.56
CA ASP A 101 -7.49 -9.36 11.43
C ASP A 101 -6.74 -8.25 10.66
N GLU A 102 -7.20 -7.93 9.45
CA GLU A 102 -6.78 -6.78 8.66
C GLU A 102 -7.65 -5.56 8.98
N TRP A 103 -7.12 -4.39 8.64
CA TRP A 103 -7.82 -3.12 8.78
C TRP A 103 -9.13 -3.07 7.98
N SER A 104 -10.12 -2.36 8.53
CA SER A 104 -11.30 -1.97 7.77
C SER A 104 -10.96 -1.04 6.62
N ALA A 105 -11.89 -0.87 5.66
CA ALA A 105 -11.66 0.03 4.53
C ALA A 105 -11.40 1.48 4.98
N VAL A 106 -12.11 1.95 6.01
CA VAL A 106 -11.87 3.28 6.60
C VAL A 106 -10.47 3.35 7.21
N GLN A 107 -10.05 2.35 7.98
CA GLN A 107 -8.69 2.31 8.54
C GLN A 107 -7.61 2.26 7.44
N THR A 108 -7.81 1.48 6.37
CA THR A 108 -6.91 1.47 5.20
C THR A 108 -6.84 2.85 4.54
N LEU A 109 -7.97 3.53 4.33
CA LEU A 109 -7.97 4.86 3.72
C LEU A 109 -7.30 5.91 4.62
N ARG A 110 -7.50 5.84 5.93
CA ARG A 110 -6.74 6.65 6.91
C ARG A 110 -5.25 6.35 6.86
N HIS A 111 -4.86 5.09 6.66
CA HIS A 111 -3.46 4.77 6.44
C HIS A 111 -2.91 5.39 5.16
N LEU A 112 -3.70 5.40 4.07
CA LEU A 112 -3.30 6.07 2.84
C LEU A 112 -3.15 7.59 3.00
N VAL A 113 -3.93 8.22 3.90
CA VAL A 113 -3.71 9.64 4.29
C VAL A 113 -2.31 9.80 4.89
N PHE A 114 -1.94 8.94 5.84
CA PHE A 114 -0.62 8.94 6.46
C PHE A 114 0.52 8.65 5.46
N VAL A 115 0.32 7.70 4.54
CA VAL A 115 1.29 7.32 3.49
C VAL A 115 1.57 8.50 2.57
N HIS A 116 0.54 9.26 2.16
CA HIS A 116 0.73 10.45 1.34
C HIS A 116 1.55 11.51 2.06
N ASP A 117 1.26 11.79 3.32
CA ASP A 117 2.04 12.77 4.08
C ASP A 117 3.49 12.31 4.29
N SER A 118 3.69 11.01 4.57
CA SER A 118 5.00 10.42 4.82
C SER A 118 5.88 10.40 3.58
N TRP A 119 5.38 9.86 2.47
CA TRP A 119 6.21 9.65 1.28
C TRP A 119 6.15 10.82 0.33
N PHE A 120 4.96 11.34 0.05
CA PHE A 120 4.84 12.42 -0.91
C PHE A 120 5.21 13.77 -0.29
N ARG A 121 4.52 14.21 0.77
CA ARG A 121 4.80 15.53 1.36
C ARG A 121 6.18 15.61 2.01
N ARG A 122 6.56 14.63 2.85
CA ARG A 122 7.86 14.66 3.52
C ARG A 122 9.00 14.20 2.61
N CYS A 123 8.97 12.98 2.08
CA CYS A 123 10.12 12.48 1.32
C CYS A 123 10.27 13.13 -0.07
N CYS A 124 9.19 13.31 -0.84
CA CYS A 124 9.28 13.91 -2.17
C CYS A 124 9.35 15.45 -2.14
N LEU A 125 8.53 16.12 -1.31
CA LEU A 125 8.47 17.58 -1.28
C LEU A 125 9.32 18.22 -0.17
N GLY A 126 9.86 17.44 0.77
CA GLY A 126 10.68 17.96 1.86
C GLY A 126 9.90 18.71 2.95
N SER A 127 8.58 18.51 3.05
CA SER A 127 7.77 19.16 4.10
C SER A 127 8.24 18.74 5.50
N THR A 128 8.22 19.69 6.43
CA THR A 128 8.47 19.46 7.86
C THR A 128 7.20 19.56 8.70
N ASP A 129 6.03 19.61 8.05
CA ASP A 129 4.75 19.75 8.74
C ASP A 129 4.39 18.48 9.53
N LEU A 130 3.54 18.65 10.53
CA LEU A 130 2.90 17.53 11.20
C LEU A 130 2.01 16.76 10.22
N PHE A 131 1.78 15.49 10.54
CA PHE A 131 0.86 14.65 9.77
C PHE A 131 -0.57 15.19 9.89
N THR A 132 -1.36 14.92 8.86
CA THR A 132 -2.81 15.14 8.88
C THR A 132 -3.39 14.28 10.01
N PRO A 133 -4.08 14.86 11.02
CA PRO A 133 -4.52 14.10 12.20
C PRO A 133 -5.41 12.89 11.90
N MET A 134 -6.16 12.94 10.80
CA MET A 134 -6.98 11.83 10.32
C MET A 134 -6.18 10.58 9.93
N GLY A 135 -4.89 10.73 9.62
CA GLY A 135 -4.02 9.64 9.22
C GLY A 135 -3.94 8.53 10.25
N LEU A 136 -3.68 7.30 9.80
CA LEU A 136 -3.44 6.15 10.67
C LEU A 136 -2.08 5.52 10.34
N GLY A 137 -1.08 5.78 11.19
CA GLY A 137 0.23 5.14 11.09
C GLY A 137 0.22 3.72 11.68
N ILE A 138 1.07 2.84 11.15
CA ILE A 138 1.36 1.54 11.79
C ILE A 138 1.97 1.75 13.18
N GLU A 139 1.88 0.74 14.05
CA GLU A 139 2.34 0.84 15.44
C GLU A 139 3.83 1.15 15.58
N SER A 140 4.63 0.72 14.60
CA SER A 140 6.09 0.95 14.59
C SER A 140 6.50 2.38 14.24
N VAL A 141 5.56 3.27 13.89
CA VAL A 141 5.85 4.70 13.64
C VAL A 141 6.18 5.39 14.98
N PRO A 142 7.44 5.85 15.19
CA PRO A 142 7.83 6.45 16.46
C PRO A 142 7.08 7.76 16.73
N GLY A 143 6.59 7.99 17.96
CA GLY A 143 6.00 9.28 18.35
C GLY A 143 4.82 9.72 17.47
N ARG A 144 4.01 8.78 16.93
CA ARG A 144 2.94 9.07 15.97
C ARG A 144 1.98 10.20 16.39
N GLU A 145 1.62 10.25 17.68
CA GLU A 145 0.76 11.30 18.26
C GLU A 145 1.46 12.65 18.35
N GLU A 146 2.73 12.67 18.78
CA GLU A 146 3.57 13.88 18.80
C GLU A 146 3.78 14.44 17.38
N GLN A 147 3.72 13.56 16.37
CA GLN A 147 3.80 13.92 14.97
C GLN A 147 2.44 14.32 14.36
N GLY A 148 1.39 14.44 15.17
CA GLY A 148 0.09 15.00 14.80
C GLY A 148 -1.01 13.98 14.48
N LEU A 149 -0.70 12.67 14.41
CA LEU A 149 -1.72 11.65 14.16
C LEU A 149 -2.64 11.48 15.36
N ASP A 150 -3.94 11.27 15.11
CA ASP A 150 -4.92 10.91 16.13
C ASP A 150 -5.40 9.47 15.89
N PRO A 151 -4.79 8.46 16.52
CA PRO A 151 -5.23 7.07 16.38
C PRO A 151 -6.68 6.84 16.83
N SER A 152 -7.18 7.68 17.73
CA SER A 152 -8.53 7.56 18.31
C SER A 152 -9.63 8.18 17.44
N ALA A 153 -9.27 8.92 16.39
CA ALA A 153 -10.23 9.49 15.47
C ALA A 153 -11.14 8.39 14.89
N ASP A 154 -12.44 8.67 14.84
CA ASP A 154 -13.48 7.77 14.34
C ASP A 154 -14.26 8.45 13.20
N PRO A 155 -13.62 8.69 12.04
CA PRO A 155 -14.26 9.41 10.95
C PRO A 155 -15.20 8.53 10.16
N THR A 156 -16.17 9.19 9.54
CA THR A 156 -16.97 8.60 8.48
C THR A 156 -16.11 8.36 7.23
N LEU A 157 -16.54 7.41 6.39
CA LEU A 157 -15.92 7.19 5.08
C LEU A 157 -15.86 8.46 4.23
N GLU A 158 -16.91 9.30 4.28
CA GLU A 158 -16.97 10.56 3.52
C GLU A 158 -15.90 11.56 3.98
N GLU A 159 -15.68 11.71 5.27
CA GLU A 159 -14.64 12.60 5.82
C GLU A 159 -13.22 12.16 5.41
N VAL A 160 -12.95 10.85 5.43
CA VAL A 160 -11.65 10.34 4.97
C VAL A 160 -11.48 10.54 3.46
N LEU A 161 -12.53 10.30 2.67
CA LEU A 161 -12.50 10.50 1.22
C LEU A 161 -12.29 11.96 0.82
N ALA A 162 -12.86 12.92 1.56
CA ALA A 162 -12.64 14.34 1.32
C ALA A 162 -11.14 14.70 1.44
N ILE A 163 -10.46 14.22 2.48
CA ILE A 163 -9.02 14.43 2.66
C ILE A 163 -8.23 13.72 1.54
N ARG A 164 -8.62 12.51 1.16
CA ARG A 164 -7.97 11.77 0.07
C ARG A 164 -8.13 12.48 -1.27
N ASP A 165 -9.25 13.16 -1.51
CA ASP A 165 -9.46 13.94 -2.72
C ASP A 165 -8.62 15.23 -2.75
N GLU A 166 -8.41 15.88 -1.61
CA GLU A 166 -7.46 17.00 -1.48
C GLU A 166 -6.01 16.56 -1.76
N GLN A 167 -5.58 15.45 -1.16
CA GLN A 167 -4.26 14.84 -1.39
C GLN A 167 -4.10 14.41 -2.85
N ALA A 168 -5.15 13.84 -3.47
CA ALA A 168 -5.15 13.48 -4.87
C ALA A 168 -5.02 14.72 -5.79
N ALA A 169 -5.70 15.81 -5.46
CA ALA A 169 -5.60 17.06 -6.20
C ALA A 169 -4.21 17.70 -6.06
N GLU A 170 -3.59 17.60 -4.88
CA GLU A 170 -2.21 18.02 -4.63
C GLU A 170 -1.21 17.26 -5.51
N LEU A 171 -1.26 15.92 -5.50
CA LEU A 171 -0.39 15.09 -6.32
C LEU A 171 -0.63 15.35 -7.82
N ALA A 172 -1.87 15.56 -8.24
CA ALA A 172 -2.19 15.89 -9.63
C ALA A 172 -1.56 17.23 -10.08
N ARG A 173 -1.60 18.25 -9.21
CA ARG A 173 -0.93 19.54 -9.47
C ARG A 173 0.58 19.37 -9.60
N TRP A 174 1.19 18.60 -8.71
CA TRP A 174 2.63 18.31 -8.77
C TRP A 174 2.99 17.54 -10.04
N LEU A 175 2.26 16.48 -10.40
CA LEU A 175 2.47 15.72 -11.63
C LEU A 175 2.34 16.59 -12.89
N HIS A 176 1.55 17.66 -12.84
CA HIS A 176 1.45 18.60 -13.95
C HIS A 176 2.67 19.52 -14.08
N ALA A 177 3.30 19.89 -12.97
CA ALA A 177 4.40 20.85 -12.92
C ALA A 177 5.80 20.21 -12.94
N VAL A 178 5.94 18.96 -12.49
CA VAL A 178 7.21 18.24 -12.40
C VAL A 178 7.84 18.01 -13.78
N THR A 179 9.17 18.07 -13.85
CA THR A 179 9.94 17.76 -15.07
C THR A 179 10.43 16.31 -15.08
N SER A 180 10.85 15.81 -16.25
CA SER A 180 11.41 14.46 -16.36
C SER A 180 12.70 14.29 -15.55
N GLU A 181 13.53 15.32 -15.41
CA GLU A 181 14.75 15.23 -14.58
C GLU A 181 14.44 15.09 -13.09
N GLN A 182 13.31 15.62 -12.63
CA GLN A 182 12.88 15.52 -11.22
C GLN A 182 12.16 14.21 -10.91
N LEU A 183 11.86 13.39 -11.93
CA LEU A 183 11.21 12.09 -11.79
C LEU A 183 12.22 10.95 -11.54
N GLN A 184 13.51 11.17 -11.81
CA GLN A 184 14.61 10.22 -11.60
C GLN A 184 15.25 10.36 -10.21
#